data_AF-A0A944X3L4-F1
#
_entry.id   AF-A0A944X3L4-F1
#
_cell.length_a   1.000
_cell.length_b   1.000
_cell.length_c   1.000
_cell.angle_alpha   90.00
_cell.angle_beta   90.00
_cell.angle_gamma   90.00
#
_symmetry.space_group_name_H-M   'P 1'
#
loop_
_entity.id
_entity.type
_entity.pdbx_description
1 polymer ?
#
loop_
_entity_poly.entity_id
_entity_poly.type
_entity_poly.pdbx_seq_one_letter_code
_entity_poly.pdbx_strand_id
1 'polypeptide(L)'
;MFTGIIQQIGEITKTNKSTDKGLEIAVYAENFFKDSKIGSSIAINGVCLTITKKTDSEANFDIMRETTDKSTFQNIAEGDKVNLEEALSIGGKLEGHFVQGHVDTTGEIVEIREEDSQKVIKIKYNKAGQKYLTPKGSISINGVSLTISHLDKEHLEVSLIKHTLGNTNLSSLKTRDKVNLEYDMLAKHIKSLLNQ
;
A
#
# COMPACT_ATOMS: atom_id res chain seq x y z
N MET A 1 -11.57 -6.14 -1.00
CA MET A 1 -10.37 -6.98 -0.82
C MET A 1 -9.57 -6.93 -2.11
N PHE A 2 -8.26 -7.14 -1.97
CA PHE A 2 -7.23 -7.01 -2.98
C PHE A 2 -6.26 -8.18 -2.84
N THR A 3 -5.28 -8.25 -3.74
CA THR A 3 -4.27 -9.32 -3.79
C THR A 3 -2.86 -8.81 -3.49
N GLY A 4 -2.68 -7.50 -3.56
CA GLY A 4 -1.40 -6.83 -3.46
C GLY A 4 -0.54 -6.93 -4.72
N ILE A 5 -1.15 -7.23 -5.86
CA ILE A 5 -0.48 -7.19 -7.16
C ILE A 5 -0.85 -5.88 -7.85
N ILE A 6 0.11 -4.97 -7.92
CA ILE A 6 -0.11 -3.63 -8.46
C ILE A 6 -0.34 -3.72 -9.96
N GLN A 7 -1.42 -3.09 -10.41
CA GLN A 7 -1.83 -3.09 -11.81
C GLN A 7 -1.25 -1.88 -12.55
N GLN A 8 -1.16 -0.73 -11.89
CA GLN A 8 -0.64 0.50 -12.49
C GLN A 8 -0.06 1.45 -11.46
N ILE A 9 0.91 2.27 -11.88
CA ILE A 9 1.37 3.43 -11.11
C ILE A 9 0.57 4.65 -11.57
N GLY A 10 -0.17 5.27 -10.65
CA GLY A 10 -0.84 6.55 -10.85
C GLY A 10 -0.01 7.74 -10.37
N GLU A 11 -0.54 8.93 -10.60
CA GLU A 11 0.01 10.20 -10.14
C GLU A 11 -1.07 11.02 -9.44
N ILE A 12 -0.75 11.60 -8.27
CA ILE A 12 -1.63 12.54 -7.60
C ILE A 12 -1.67 13.84 -8.40
N THR A 13 -2.82 14.21 -8.94
CA THR A 13 -3.00 15.45 -9.72
C THR A 13 -3.54 16.60 -8.89
N LYS A 14 -4.19 16.30 -7.76
CA LYS A 14 -4.74 17.31 -6.86
C LYS A 14 -4.77 16.83 -5.43
N THR A 15 -4.50 17.73 -4.49
CA THR A 15 -4.76 17.51 -3.06
C THR A 15 -5.55 18.68 -2.47
N ASN A 16 -6.58 18.40 -1.68
CA ASN A 16 -7.37 19.41 -1.00
C ASN A 16 -7.63 19.01 0.45
N LYS A 17 -6.97 19.69 1.39
CA LYS A 17 -7.10 19.45 2.82
C LYS A 17 -8.32 20.22 3.34
N SER A 18 -9.36 19.50 3.74
CA SER A 18 -10.51 20.07 4.44
C SER A 18 -10.34 19.90 5.94
N THR A 19 -10.57 20.97 6.71
CA THR A 19 -10.48 20.92 8.18
C THR A 19 -11.44 19.90 8.80
N ASP A 20 -12.59 19.68 8.16
CA ASP A 20 -13.72 18.92 8.72
C ASP A 20 -13.89 17.52 8.10
N LYS A 21 -13.48 17.35 6.83
CA LYS A 21 -13.72 16.12 6.06
C LYS A 21 -12.48 15.25 5.82
N GLY A 22 -11.29 15.71 6.22
CA GLY A 22 -10.03 15.02 5.96
C GLY A 22 -9.34 15.52 4.68
N LEU A 23 -9.01 14.62 3.76
CA LEU A 23 -8.26 14.91 2.54
C LEU A 23 -9.03 14.43 1.30
N GLU A 24 -9.28 15.32 0.34
CA GLU A 24 -9.70 14.94 -1.01
C GLU A 24 -8.47 14.87 -1.91
N ILE A 25 -8.35 13.80 -2.70
CA ILE A 25 -7.32 13.66 -3.73
C ILE A 25 -7.93 13.38 -5.09
N ALA A 26 -7.23 13.76 -6.15
CA ALA A 26 -7.45 13.26 -7.50
C ALA A 26 -6.21 12.49 -7.96
N VAL A 27 -6.44 11.37 -8.65
CA VAL A 27 -5.38 10.48 -9.12
C VAL A 27 -5.57 10.22 -10.61
N TYR A 28 -4.53 10.52 -11.38
CA TYR A 28 -4.45 10.19 -12.80
C TYR A 28 -3.77 8.84 -13.01
N ALA A 29 -4.37 8.01 -13.84
CA ALA A 29 -3.78 6.80 -14.39
C ALA A 29 -4.51 6.47 -15.69
N GLU A 30 -3.78 6.51 -16.81
CA GLU A 30 -4.36 6.36 -18.15
C GLU A 30 -5.18 5.07 -18.27
N ASN A 31 -6.46 5.21 -18.64
CA ASN A 31 -7.47 4.15 -18.81
C ASN A 31 -7.72 3.24 -17.60
N PHE A 32 -7.07 3.47 -16.45
CA PHE A 32 -7.16 2.59 -15.29
C PHE A 32 -8.57 2.51 -14.72
N PHE A 33 -9.31 3.63 -14.74
CA PHE A 33 -10.62 3.72 -14.10
C PHE A 33 -11.77 3.38 -15.05
N LYS A 34 -11.50 3.05 -16.32
CA LYS A 34 -12.51 2.87 -17.37
C LYS A 34 -13.64 1.93 -16.98
N ASP A 35 -13.31 0.75 -16.47
CA ASP A 35 -14.28 -0.29 -16.11
C ASP A 35 -14.81 -0.18 -14.67
N SER A 36 -14.19 0.68 -13.86
CA SER A 36 -14.65 1.04 -12.53
C SER A 36 -15.88 1.97 -12.58
N LYS A 37 -16.62 2.05 -11.47
CA LYS A 37 -17.79 2.92 -11.31
C LYS A 37 -17.63 3.82 -10.08
N ILE A 38 -18.41 4.90 -10.00
CA ILE A 38 -18.56 5.65 -8.75
C ILE A 38 -19.03 4.68 -7.67
N GLY A 39 -18.37 4.70 -6.51
CA GLY A 39 -18.57 3.72 -5.45
C GLY A 39 -17.69 2.47 -5.53
N SER A 40 -16.91 2.26 -6.60
CA SER A 40 -15.90 1.19 -6.64
C SER A 40 -14.79 1.44 -5.63
N SER A 41 -14.23 0.36 -5.08
CA SER A 41 -13.06 0.38 -4.20
C SER A 41 -11.78 0.20 -4.99
N ILE A 42 -10.82 1.10 -4.78
CA ILE A 42 -9.48 1.08 -5.34
C ILE A 42 -8.48 1.13 -4.18
N ALA A 43 -7.48 0.26 -4.19
CA ALA A 43 -6.35 0.37 -3.27
C ALA A 43 -5.34 1.37 -3.85
N ILE A 44 -5.08 2.45 -3.11
CA ILE A 44 -4.07 3.46 -3.46
C ILE A 44 -2.98 3.41 -2.40
N ASN A 45 -1.77 2.99 -2.80
CA ASN A 45 -0.69 2.65 -1.87
C ASN A 45 -1.16 1.70 -0.75
N GLY A 46 -2.04 0.75 -1.07
CA GLY A 46 -2.59 -0.22 -0.11
C GLY A 46 -3.67 0.33 0.81
N VAL A 47 -4.17 1.55 0.62
CA VAL A 47 -5.36 2.04 1.33
C VAL A 47 -6.58 1.88 0.43
N CYS A 48 -7.59 1.17 0.91
CA CYS A 48 -8.88 1.01 0.24
C CYS A 48 -9.63 2.35 0.26
N LEU A 49 -9.83 2.94 -0.92
CA LEU A 49 -10.56 4.19 -1.09
C LEU A 49 -11.71 4.00 -2.09
N THR A 50 -12.74 4.82 -1.94
CA THR A 50 -13.95 4.76 -2.77
C THR A 50 -13.95 5.89 -3.79
N ILE A 51 -14.17 5.55 -5.06
CA ILE A 51 -14.30 6.54 -6.14
C ILE A 51 -15.52 7.42 -5.87
N THR A 52 -15.30 8.74 -5.76
CA THR A 52 -16.38 9.74 -5.59
C THR A 52 -16.75 10.43 -6.91
N LYS A 53 -15.77 10.59 -7.81
CA LYS A 53 -15.92 11.09 -9.19
C LYS A 53 -14.89 10.41 -10.08
N LYS A 54 -15.18 10.25 -11.38
CA LYS A 54 -14.19 9.73 -12.32
C LYS A 54 -14.41 10.15 -13.77
N THR A 55 -13.33 10.06 -14.54
CA THR A 55 -13.29 9.82 -15.98
C THR A 55 -12.68 8.43 -16.23
N ASP A 56 -12.28 8.12 -17.46
CA ASP A 56 -11.56 6.86 -17.72
C ASP A 56 -10.11 6.89 -17.22
N SER A 57 -9.51 8.07 -17.08
CA SER A 57 -8.09 8.24 -16.74
C SER A 57 -7.83 9.01 -15.44
N GLU A 58 -8.86 9.52 -14.77
CA GLU A 58 -8.72 10.22 -13.50
C GLU A 58 -9.88 9.91 -12.56
N ALA A 59 -9.61 9.77 -11.27
CA ALA A 59 -10.65 9.58 -10.25
C ALA A 59 -10.35 10.38 -8.97
N ASN A 60 -11.43 10.80 -8.29
CA ASN A 60 -11.37 11.48 -7.00
C ASN A 60 -11.72 10.53 -5.86
N PHE A 61 -11.12 10.80 -4.70
CA PHE A 61 -11.31 10.03 -3.49
C PHE A 61 -11.35 10.95 -2.27
N ASP A 62 -12.29 10.66 -1.36
CA ASP A 62 -12.33 11.27 -0.04
C ASP A 62 -11.64 10.35 0.96
N ILE A 63 -10.72 10.91 1.76
CA ILE A 63 -9.93 10.19 2.75
C ILE A 63 -10.27 10.75 4.14
N MET A 64 -10.76 9.87 5.00
CA MET A 64 -11.05 10.20 6.39
C MET A 64 -9.78 10.63 7.13
N ARG A 65 -9.92 11.59 8.05
CA ARG A 65 -8.81 12.11 8.87
C ARG A 65 -8.01 11.00 9.56
N GLU A 66 -8.68 10.00 10.13
CA GLU A 66 -8.02 8.87 10.77
C GLU A 66 -7.10 8.10 9.80
N THR A 67 -7.55 7.87 8.57
CA THR A 67 -6.77 7.21 7.52
C THR A 67 -5.60 8.08 7.09
N THR A 68 -5.82 9.39 6.93
CA THR A 68 -4.75 10.35 6.63
C THR A 68 -3.65 10.30 7.69
N ASP A 69 -4.02 10.30 8.98
CA ASP A 69 -3.06 10.35 10.10
C ASP A 69 -2.29 9.03 10.28
N LYS A 70 -2.87 7.89 9.88
CA LYS A 70 -2.27 6.55 10.03
C LYS A 70 -1.51 6.03 8.82
N SER A 71 -1.51 6.78 7.72
CA SER A 71 -0.91 6.36 6.45
C SER A 71 0.03 7.42 5.88
N THR A 72 0.67 7.09 4.76
CA THR A 72 1.51 8.03 4.00
C THR A 72 0.73 9.22 3.44
N PHE A 73 -0.61 9.18 3.43
CA PHE A 73 -1.46 10.29 2.99
C PHE A 73 -1.32 11.55 3.82
N GLN A 74 -0.76 11.49 5.03
CA GLN A 74 -0.45 12.68 5.84
C GLN A 74 0.39 13.71 5.07
N ASN A 75 1.33 13.22 4.26
CA ASN A 75 2.33 14.03 3.55
C ASN A 75 2.22 13.91 2.03
N ILE A 76 1.12 13.35 1.50
CA ILE A 76 0.93 13.24 0.05
C ILE A 76 0.86 14.63 -0.58
N ALA A 77 1.45 14.77 -1.76
CA ALA A 77 1.46 15.99 -2.55
C ALA A 77 1.14 15.71 -4.02
N GLU A 78 0.83 16.77 -4.75
CA GLU A 78 0.68 16.72 -6.20
C GLU A 78 2.01 16.30 -6.87
N GLY A 79 1.93 15.44 -7.87
CA GLY A 79 3.07 14.81 -8.54
C GLY A 79 3.54 13.49 -7.90
N ASP A 80 3.07 13.15 -6.70
CA ASP A 80 3.46 11.89 -6.05
C ASP A 80 2.96 10.67 -6.84
N LYS A 81 3.83 9.65 -6.97
CA LYS A 81 3.51 8.37 -7.61
C LYS A 81 2.90 7.39 -6.62
N VAL A 82 1.77 6.79 -7.00
CA VAL A 82 1.01 5.88 -6.14
C VAL A 82 0.75 4.54 -6.83
N ASN A 83 0.81 3.45 -6.07
CA ASN A 83 0.42 2.13 -6.57
C ASN A 83 -1.09 2.02 -6.60
N LEU A 84 -1.64 1.49 -7.70
CA LEU A 84 -3.07 1.27 -7.89
C LEU A 84 -3.40 -0.21 -8.10
N GLU A 85 -4.46 -0.66 -7.43
CA GLU A 85 -5.04 -1.99 -7.60
C GLU A 85 -6.57 -1.89 -7.45
N GLU A 86 -7.32 -2.43 -8.40
CA GLU A 86 -8.77 -2.57 -8.31
C GLU A 86 -9.17 -3.71 -7.35
N ALA A 87 -10.36 -3.59 -6.75
CA ALA A 87 -10.88 -4.65 -5.90
C ALA A 87 -10.99 -6.00 -6.64
N LEU A 88 -10.59 -7.08 -5.97
CA LEU A 88 -10.63 -8.43 -6.51
C LEU A 88 -12.07 -8.82 -6.91
N SER A 89 -12.25 -9.17 -8.18
CA SER A 89 -13.51 -9.69 -8.70
C SER A 89 -13.74 -11.14 -8.31
N ILE A 90 -15.02 -11.55 -8.19
CA ILE A 90 -15.39 -12.96 -7.99
C ILE A 90 -14.87 -13.78 -9.18
N GLY A 91 -14.14 -14.86 -8.90
CA GLY A 91 -13.49 -15.69 -9.91
C GLY A 91 -12.13 -15.16 -10.38
N GLY A 92 -11.66 -14.02 -9.87
CA GLY A 92 -10.31 -13.52 -10.10
C GLY A 92 -9.25 -14.37 -9.41
N LYS A 93 -8.00 -14.24 -9.86
CA LYS A 93 -6.86 -14.93 -9.25
C LYS A 93 -6.37 -14.16 -8.02
N LEU A 94 -6.09 -14.89 -6.94
CA LEU A 94 -5.37 -14.38 -5.77
C LEU A 94 -3.87 -14.71 -5.95
N GLU A 95 -3.13 -13.81 -6.61
CA GLU A 95 -1.73 -14.06 -7.00
C GLU A 95 -0.69 -13.64 -5.94
N GLY A 96 -1.08 -12.73 -5.03
CA GLY A 96 -0.30 -12.38 -3.84
C GLY A 96 -0.86 -13.05 -2.59
N HIS A 97 -1.38 -12.24 -1.65
CA HIS A 97 -2.08 -12.72 -0.46
C HIS A 97 -3.34 -11.87 -0.20
N PHE A 98 -4.11 -12.19 0.84
CA PHE A 98 -5.27 -11.38 1.18
C PHE A 98 -4.86 -10.01 1.71
N VAL A 99 -5.05 -8.99 0.89
CA VAL A 99 -4.88 -7.58 1.25
C VAL A 99 -6.28 -6.97 1.40
N GLN A 100 -6.58 -6.40 2.56
CA GLN A 100 -7.86 -5.73 2.82
C GLN A 100 -7.87 -4.31 2.28
N GLY A 101 -6.71 -3.67 2.22
CA GLY A 101 -6.57 -2.24 1.99
C GLY A 101 -6.76 -1.44 3.28
N HIS A 102 -6.50 -2.06 4.43
CA HIS A 102 -6.66 -1.49 5.77
C HIS A 102 -5.28 -1.36 6.41
N VAL A 103 -4.58 -0.28 6.05
CA VAL A 103 -3.24 0.01 6.54
C VAL A 103 -3.23 0.07 8.07
N ASP A 104 -2.37 -0.74 8.68
CA ASP A 104 -2.25 -0.85 10.14
C ASP A 104 -1.35 0.26 10.71
N THR A 105 -0.27 0.61 10.00
CA THR A 105 0.69 1.66 10.40
C THR A 105 1.56 2.07 9.20
N THR A 106 2.35 3.13 9.36
CA THR A 106 3.50 3.39 8.49
C THR A 106 4.78 2.73 9.01
N GLY A 107 5.69 2.39 8.10
CA GLY A 107 7.10 2.09 8.37
C GLY A 107 8.02 3.14 7.74
N GLU A 108 9.28 3.17 8.17
CA GLU A 108 10.31 4.08 7.62
C GLU A 108 11.44 3.27 7.00
N ILE A 109 11.84 3.61 5.77
CA ILE A 109 12.97 2.96 5.11
C ILE A 109 14.27 3.47 5.76
N VAL A 110 15.01 2.57 6.39
CA VAL A 110 16.29 2.91 7.04
C VAL A 110 17.49 2.59 6.17
N GLU A 111 17.34 1.68 5.21
CA GLU A 111 18.41 1.25 4.34
C GLU A 111 17.86 0.69 3.01
N ILE A 112 18.58 0.96 1.93
CA ILE A 112 18.36 0.36 0.62
C ILE A 112 19.69 -0.18 0.15
N ARG A 113 19.73 -1.46 -0.19
CA ARG A 113 20.90 -2.12 -0.79
C ARG A 113 20.57 -2.55 -2.21
N GLU A 114 21.40 -2.14 -3.14
CA GLU A 114 21.36 -2.67 -4.50
C GLU A 114 22.28 -3.88 -4.60
N GLU A 115 21.72 -5.01 -4.99
CA GLU A 115 22.43 -6.25 -5.26
C GLU A 115 22.23 -6.62 -6.74
N ASP A 116 23.09 -7.48 -7.30
CA ASP A 116 23.19 -7.72 -8.75
C ASP A 116 21.85 -8.03 -9.46
N SER A 117 20.90 -8.66 -8.76
CA SER A 117 19.60 -9.05 -9.30
C SER A 117 18.38 -8.52 -8.54
N GLN A 118 18.59 -7.83 -7.40
CA GLN A 118 17.51 -7.42 -6.51
C GLN A 118 17.83 -6.14 -5.75
N LYS A 119 16.78 -5.40 -5.37
CA LYS A 119 16.88 -4.29 -4.41
C LYS A 119 16.36 -4.78 -3.07
N VAL A 120 17.17 -4.71 -2.02
CA VAL A 120 16.75 -5.02 -0.65
C VAL A 120 16.38 -3.73 0.06
N ILE A 121 15.17 -3.67 0.61
CA ILE A 121 14.70 -2.53 1.39
C ILE A 121 14.55 -2.97 2.85
N LYS A 122 15.22 -2.26 3.75
CA LYS A 122 15.11 -2.43 5.20
C LYS A 122 14.20 -1.36 5.77
N ILE A 123 13.17 -1.79 6.46
CA ILE A 123 12.10 -0.93 6.98
C ILE A 123 12.06 -1.06 8.49
N LYS A 124 12.18 0.06 9.19
CA LYS A 124 11.87 0.17 10.61
C LYS A 124 10.36 0.20 10.79
N TYR A 125 9.86 -0.64 11.69
CA TYR A 125 8.43 -0.76 11.99
C TYR A 125 8.15 -0.57 13.49
N ASN A 126 6.90 -0.30 13.84
CA ASN A 126 6.50 -0.19 15.24
C ASN A 126 6.47 -1.57 15.90
N LYS A 127 7.17 -1.74 17.02
CA LYS A 127 7.24 -2.98 17.81
C LYS A 127 5.87 -3.59 18.15
N ALA A 128 4.82 -2.78 18.27
CA ALA A 128 3.45 -3.27 18.48
C ALA A 128 2.96 -4.23 17.37
N GLY A 129 3.50 -4.10 16.15
CA GLY A 129 3.22 -4.94 15.00
C GLY A 129 4.00 -6.24 14.93
N GLN A 130 5.05 -6.41 15.75
CA GLN A 130 5.94 -7.60 15.70
C GLN A 130 5.16 -8.91 15.83
N LYS A 131 4.08 -8.93 16.62
CA LYS A 131 3.21 -10.09 16.84
C LYS A 131 2.43 -10.57 15.59
N TYR A 132 2.42 -9.78 14.52
CA TYR A 132 1.78 -10.12 13.24
C TYR A 132 2.80 -10.44 12.14
N LEU A 133 4.10 -10.33 12.43
CA LEU A 133 5.17 -10.56 11.48
C LEU A 133 5.85 -11.89 11.76
N THR A 134 6.19 -12.62 10.69
CA THR A 134 6.96 -13.85 10.78
C THR A 134 8.00 -13.89 9.65
N PRO A 135 9.22 -14.42 9.88
CA PRO A 135 10.15 -14.69 8.78
C PRO A 135 9.47 -15.53 7.70
N LYS A 136 9.68 -15.16 6.43
CA LYS A 136 9.01 -15.77 5.25
C LYS A 136 7.49 -15.61 5.21
N GLY A 137 6.90 -14.81 6.09
CA GLY A 137 5.49 -14.43 6.03
C GLY A 137 5.22 -13.35 4.99
N SER A 138 3.94 -13.17 4.69
CA SER A 138 3.45 -12.11 3.80
C SER A 138 3.28 -10.78 4.52
N ILE A 139 3.52 -9.69 3.80
CA ILE A 139 3.24 -8.32 4.22
C ILE A 139 2.85 -7.50 3.00
N SER A 140 1.95 -6.52 3.16
CA SER A 140 1.69 -5.53 2.13
C SER A 140 2.43 -4.22 2.43
N ILE A 141 3.23 -3.74 1.48
CA ILE A 141 3.99 -2.48 1.57
C ILE A 141 3.55 -1.56 0.43
N ASN A 142 2.94 -0.41 0.75
CA ASN A 142 2.28 0.44 -0.24
C ASN A 142 1.34 -0.35 -1.17
N GLY A 143 0.63 -1.34 -0.62
CA GLY A 143 -0.24 -2.23 -1.38
C GLY A 143 0.48 -3.43 -1.99
N VAL A 144 1.80 -3.41 -2.16
CA VAL A 144 2.54 -4.50 -2.81
C VAL A 144 2.67 -5.70 -1.86
N SER A 145 2.15 -6.86 -2.28
CA SER A 145 2.31 -8.14 -1.60
C SER A 145 3.75 -8.62 -1.70
N LEU A 146 4.41 -8.79 -0.55
CA LEU A 146 5.82 -9.15 -0.46
C LEU A 146 6.07 -10.21 0.61
N THR A 147 7.20 -10.91 0.46
CA THR A 147 7.68 -11.88 1.44
C THR A 147 8.76 -11.26 2.30
N ILE A 148 8.64 -11.39 3.62
CA ILE A 148 9.64 -10.92 4.58
C ILE A 148 10.89 -11.79 4.46
N SER A 149 11.96 -11.23 3.92
CA SER A 149 13.23 -11.94 3.71
C SER A 149 14.04 -12.08 5.00
N HIS A 150 13.99 -11.04 5.85
CA HIS A 150 14.59 -10.99 7.18
C HIS A 150 13.70 -10.22 8.16
N LEU A 151 13.71 -10.61 9.43
CA LEU A 151 12.94 -9.95 10.49
C LEU A 151 13.75 -9.94 11.78
N ASP A 152 13.90 -8.75 12.36
CA ASP A 152 14.41 -8.55 13.71
C ASP A 152 13.40 -7.77 14.59
N LYS A 153 13.84 -7.35 15.78
CA LYS A 153 12.98 -6.70 16.78
C LYS A 153 12.46 -5.33 16.36
N GLU A 154 13.11 -4.67 15.40
CA GLU A 154 12.80 -3.29 15.01
C GLU A 154 12.71 -3.12 13.48
N HIS A 155 13.26 -4.05 12.71
CA HIS A 155 13.34 -3.98 11.27
C HIS A 155 12.82 -5.24 10.59
N LEU A 156 12.20 -5.04 9.44
CA LEU A 156 11.91 -6.08 8.46
C LEU A 156 12.64 -5.75 7.17
N GLU A 157 12.98 -6.78 6.40
CA GLU A 157 13.55 -6.63 5.07
C GLU A 157 12.68 -7.35 4.04
N VAL A 158 12.64 -6.77 2.84
CA VAL A 158 12.02 -7.35 1.66
C VAL A 158 12.99 -7.24 0.49
N SER A 159 13.01 -8.27 -0.34
CA SER A 159 13.83 -8.34 -1.55
C SER A 159 12.94 -8.14 -2.77
N LEU A 160 13.26 -7.15 -3.60
CA LEU A 160 12.46 -6.76 -4.76
C LEU A 160 13.17 -7.17 -6.04
N ILE A 161 12.46 -7.94 -6.87
CA ILE A 161 12.90 -8.29 -8.22
C ILE A 161 12.68 -7.12 -9.19
N LYS A 162 13.41 -7.15 -10.32
CA LYS A 162 13.31 -6.12 -11.38
C LYS A 162 11.87 -5.87 -11.86
N HIS A 163 11.07 -6.92 -11.97
CA HIS A 163 9.66 -6.80 -12.38
C HIS A 163 8.84 -5.96 -11.38
N THR A 164 8.95 -6.23 -10.07
CA THR A 164 8.26 -5.45 -9.04
C THR A 164 8.74 -4.00 -9.01
N LEU A 165 10.05 -3.77 -9.17
CA LEU A 165 10.60 -2.41 -9.23
C LEU A 165 10.06 -1.63 -10.43
N GLY A 166 9.96 -2.26 -11.61
CA GLY A 166 9.46 -1.61 -12.82
C GLY A 166 7.96 -1.27 -12.79
N ASN A 167 7.17 -1.98 -11.98
CA ASN A 167 5.71 -1.87 -11.96
C ASN A 167 5.14 -1.25 -10.68
N THR A 168 6.00 -0.80 -9.75
CA THR A 168 5.56 -0.19 -8.49
C THR A 168 6.36 1.05 -8.15
N ASN A 169 5.81 1.91 -7.31
CA ASN A 169 6.50 3.08 -6.76
C ASN A 169 7.65 2.72 -5.80
N LEU A 170 7.87 1.44 -5.49
CA LEU A 170 8.98 1.00 -4.63
C LEU A 170 10.36 1.27 -5.25
N SER A 171 10.40 1.43 -6.58
CA SER A 171 11.63 1.80 -7.30
C SER A 171 12.13 3.19 -6.93
N SER A 172 11.23 4.17 -6.77
CA SER A 172 11.58 5.57 -6.49
C SER A 172 11.83 5.87 -5.01
N LEU A 173 11.54 4.93 -4.12
CA LEU A 173 11.74 5.10 -2.67
C LEU A 173 13.22 5.24 -2.31
N LYS A 174 13.46 6.08 -1.30
CA LYS A 174 14.76 6.43 -0.71
C LYS A 174 14.75 6.22 0.80
N THR A 175 15.93 6.21 1.41
CA THR A 175 16.06 6.22 2.87
C THR A 175 15.31 7.43 3.46
N ARG A 176 14.65 7.21 4.60
CA ARG A 176 13.72 8.10 5.32
C ARG A 176 12.31 8.22 4.72
N ASP A 177 12.06 7.66 3.54
CA ASP A 177 10.70 7.61 3.03
C ASP A 177 9.83 6.72 3.91
N LYS A 178 8.57 7.14 4.05
CA LYS A 178 7.55 6.34 4.74
C LYS A 178 6.80 5.46 3.75
N VAL A 179 6.42 4.29 4.22
CA VAL A 179 5.59 3.34 3.47
C VAL A 179 4.40 2.90 4.31
N ASN A 180 3.27 2.63 3.67
CA ASN A 180 2.12 1.99 4.30
C ASN A 180 2.42 0.52 4.55
N LEU A 181 2.14 0.03 5.75
CA LEU A 181 2.25 -1.37 6.12
C LEU A 181 0.86 -1.92 6.48
N GLU A 182 0.46 -2.98 5.80
CA GLU A 182 -0.67 -3.81 6.21
C GLU A 182 -0.15 -5.22 6.53
N TYR A 183 -0.47 -5.68 7.74
CA TYR A 183 -0.13 -7.02 8.20
C TYR A 183 -1.11 -8.05 7.67
N ASP A 184 -0.61 -9.28 7.47
CA ASP A 184 -1.44 -10.38 7.00
C ASP A 184 -2.68 -10.57 7.89
N MET A 185 -3.85 -10.51 7.25
CA MET A 185 -5.15 -10.69 7.88
C MET A 185 -5.23 -12.01 8.67
N LEU A 186 -4.62 -13.08 8.17
CA LEU A 186 -4.61 -14.39 8.85
C LEU A 186 -3.82 -14.31 10.16
N ALA A 187 -2.67 -13.63 10.17
CA ALA A 187 -1.89 -13.43 11.39
C ALA A 187 -2.68 -12.62 12.43
N LYS A 188 -3.43 -11.59 11.99
CA LYS A 188 -4.30 -10.78 12.86
C LYS A 188 -5.40 -11.63 13.50
N HIS A 189 -6.09 -12.46 12.73
CA HIS A 189 -7.15 -13.34 13.25
C HIS A 189 -6.62 -14.43 14.19
N ILE A 190 -5.54 -15.11 13.81
CA ILE A 190 -4.91 -16.13 14.66
C ILE A 190 -4.49 -15.51 16.00
N LYS A 191 -3.85 -14.33 15.98
CA LYS A 191 -3.45 -13.66 17.21
C LYS A 191 -4.64 -13.25 18.08
N SER A 192 -5.74 -12.81 17.47
CA SER A 192 -6.96 -12.48 18.21
C SER A 192 -7.56 -13.70 18.89
N LEU A 193 -7.54 -14.87 18.25
CA LEU A 193 -8.05 -16.12 18.83
C LEU A 193 -7.17 -16.64 19.98
N LEU A 194 -5.85 -16.56 19.84
CA LEU A 194 -4.90 -17.00 20.88
C LEU A 194 -4.86 -16.09 22.11
N ASN A 195 -5.49 -14.91 22.04
CA ASN A 195 -5.58 -13.93 23.13
C ASN A 195 -6.97 -13.95 23.83
N GLN A 196 -7.84 -14.88 23.46
CA GLN A 196 -9.05 -15.22 24.22
C GLN A 196 -8.70 -16.20 25.33
#